data_AF-A0A3D2V5W0-F1
#
_entry.id   AF-A0A3D2V5W0-F1
#
_cell.length_a   1.000
_cell.length_b   1.000
_cell.length_c   1.000
_cell.angle_alpha   90.00
_cell.angle_beta   90.00
_cell.angle_gamma   90.00
#
_symmetry.space_group_name_H-M   'P 1'
#
loop_
_entity.id
_entity.type
_entity.pdbx_description
1 polymer ?
#
loop_
_entity_poly.entity_id
_entity_poly.type
_entity_poly.pdbx_seq_one_letter_code
_entity_poly.pdbx_strand_id
1 'polypeptide(L)'
;MKLTSIVFALFWICTQFQPISAQDADVREQKPVVVESQVHKGGEYDKVLGETKEEPKGDGLTDEGPKASWIWPTRESKNGDRWYFFYEFEGGSSKAELFASCDNKMTVYLNGKRVASSNDWGSPVILDVQKHIKSGVNKVMVDGDNEGSVAGLILKLALQDKAGKVRYVLSGKDWKASRKADGSDLQSVIVHGEYGVGPWGNIKSSPKPSTTLLANIPRDVFMVQEGFQIEQLYKVPKGDHGSWVAITFDNKGRLIASDQGNKGLYRITPPVVGSDQVTKIEKL
;
A
#
# COMPACT_ATOMS: atom_id res chain seq x y z
N MET A 1 -84.88 24.83 25.11
CA MET A 1 -84.66 24.78 23.65
C MET A 1 -84.05 26.10 23.20
N LYS A 2 -82.76 26.08 22.81
CA LYS A 2 -82.18 26.98 21.79
C LYS A 2 -80.82 26.42 21.39
N LEU A 3 -80.66 26.23 20.08
CA LEU A 3 -79.60 25.51 19.38
C LEU A 3 -78.24 26.22 19.50
N THR A 4 -77.22 25.39 19.67
CA THR A 4 -75.79 25.66 19.59
C THR A 4 -75.41 26.11 18.17
N SER A 5 -74.72 27.25 18.03
CA SER A 5 -74.01 27.60 16.80
C SER A 5 -72.54 27.21 16.96
N ILE A 6 -72.07 26.29 16.10
CA ILE A 6 -70.67 25.87 16.02
C ILE A 6 -70.00 26.70 14.92
N VAL A 7 -68.98 27.48 15.29
CA VAL A 7 -68.09 28.19 14.37
C VAL A 7 -67.01 27.23 13.91
N PHE A 8 -66.93 26.95 12.61
CA PHE A 8 -65.79 26.27 12.00
C PHE A 8 -64.66 27.27 11.76
N ALA A 9 -63.56 27.15 12.49
CA ALA A 9 -62.31 27.84 12.18
C ALA A 9 -61.48 26.96 11.23
N LEU A 10 -61.33 27.40 9.97
CA LEU A 10 -60.36 26.83 9.03
C LEU A 10 -58.95 27.19 9.51
N PHE A 11 -58.20 26.21 10.02
CA PHE A 11 -56.76 26.36 10.24
C PHE A 11 -56.03 26.14 8.92
N TRP A 12 -55.50 27.23 8.35
CA TRP A 12 -54.58 27.17 7.22
C TRP A 12 -53.21 26.77 7.77
N ILE A 13 -52.85 25.49 7.60
CA ILE A 13 -51.50 25.01 7.94
C ILE A 13 -50.56 25.53 6.85
N CYS A 14 -49.90 26.65 7.14
CA CYS A 14 -48.74 27.10 6.42
C CYS A 14 -47.58 26.16 6.78
N THR A 15 -47.30 25.16 5.95
CA THR A 15 -46.11 24.32 6.05
C THR A 15 -44.90 25.19 5.79
N GLN A 16 -44.29 25.74 6.84
CA GLN A 16 -42.98 26.33 6.73
C GLN A 16 -41.99 25.21 6.39
N PHE A 17 -41.45 25.24 5.17
CA PHE A 17 -40.21 24.54 4.86
C PHE A 17 -39.12 25.13 5.75
N GLN A 18 -38.88 24.48 6.88
CA GLN A 18 -37.64 24.65 7.62
C GLN A 18 -36.53 24.15 6.67
N PRO A 19 -35.52 24.97 6.31
CA PRO A 19 -34.34 24.42 5.68
C PRO A 19 -33.81 23.32 6.59
N ILE A 20 -33.54 22.15 6.02
CA ILE A 20 -32.78 21.10 6.69
C ILE A 20 -31.47 21.76 7.10
N SER A 21 -31.36 22.11 8.38
CA SER A 21 -30.08 22.44 8.98
C SER A 21 -29.17 21.27 8.65
N ALA A 22 -28.07 21.54 7.97
CA ALA A 22 -27.00 20.57 7.83
C ALA A 22 -26.75 19.99 9.23
N GLN A 23 -27.07 18.71 9.39
CA GLN A 23 -26.58 17.95 10.54
C GLN A 23 -25.10 18.24 10.63
N ASP A 24 -24.61 18.61 11.81
CA ASP A 24 -23.20 18.88 12.09
C ASP A 24 -22.36 17.85 11.35
N ALA A 25 -21.82 18.25 10.20
CA ALA A 25 -21.00 17.37 9.40
C ALA A 25 -19.82 17.01 10.29
N ASP A 26 -19.44 15.74 10.37
CA ASP A 26 -18.18 15.35 11.01
C ASP A 26 -17.06 15.98 10.17
N VAL A 27 -16.73 17.23 10.49
CA VAL A 27 -15.71 18.02 9.80
C VAL A 27 -14.38 17.73 10.48
N ARG A 28 -13.47 17.08 9.74
CA ARG A 28 -12.10 16.86 10.18
C ARG A 28 -11.18 17.90 9.56
N GLU A 29 -10.21 18.37 10.32
CA GLU A 29 -9.24 19.35 9.87
C GLU A 29 -7.82 18.81 10.08
N GLN A 30 -6.94 19.03 9.09
CA GLN A 30 -5.51 18.72 9.21
C GLN A 30 -4.70 19.82 8.53
N LYS A 31 -3.67 20.32 9.21
CA LYS A 31 -2.68 21.21 8.59
C LYS A 31 -1.85 20.41 7.57
N PRO A 32 -1.60 20.95 6.37
CA PRO A 32 -0.64 20.38 5.45
C PRO A 32 0.72 20.21 6.13
N VAL A 33 1.38 19.08 5.84
CA VAL A 33 2.74 18.81 6.32
C VAL A 33 3.61 18.54 5.12
N VAL A 34 4.70 19.29 4.98
CA VAL A 34 5.75 18.99 3.98
C VAL A 34 6.33 17.62 4.30
N VAL A 35 6.25 16.69 3.35
CA VAL A 35 6.80 15.35 3.51
C VAL A 35 8.20 15.27 2.92
N GLU A 36 8.99 14.33 3.43
CA GLU A 36 10.33 14.08 2.92
C GLU A 36 10.26 13.77 1.41
N SER A 37 11.03 14.54 0.66
CA SER A 37 11.16 14.38 -0.78
C SER A 37 12.59 14.65 -1.20
N GLN A 38 13.03 13.95 -2.24
CA GLN A 38 14.37 14.15 -2.82
C GLN A 38 14.23 14.88 -4.14
N VAL A 39 14.97 15.99 -4.26
CA VAL A 39 15.00 16.82 -5.46
C VAL A 39 15.80 16.10 -6.55
N HIS A 40 15.13 15.88 -7.67
CA HIS A 40 15.73 15.49 -8.91
C HIS A 40 16.48 16.68 -9.52
N LYS A 41 17.82 16.63 -9.56
CA LYS A 41 18.64 17.64 -10.24
C LYS A 41 18.59 17.38 -11.75
N GLY A 42 17.94 18.28 -12.48
CA GLY A 42 17.45 18.06 -13.84
C GLY A 42 18.51 17.93 -14.93
N GLY A 43 18.06 17.32 -16.03
CA GLY A 43 18.73 17.21 -17.32
C GLY A 43 18.17 16.08 -18.18
N GLU A 44 17.42 15.17 -17.59
CA GLU A 44 17.23 13.84 -18.17
C GLU A 44 15.77 13.50 -18.45
N TYR A 45 14.80 14.42 -18.58
CA TYR A 45 13.42 13.99 -18.91
C TYR A 45 13.22 13.50 -20.36
N ASP A 46 14.15 13.75 -21.29
CA ASP A 46 14.20 13.04 -22.58
C ASP A 46 15.06 11.76 -22.53
N LYS A 47 15.76 11.52 -21.42
CA LYS A 47 16.64 10.38 -21.16
C LYS A 47 16.34 9.68 -19.83
N VAL A 48 15.16 9.86 -19.24
CA VAL A 48 14.65 9.08 -18.07
C VAL A 48 13.75 7.95 -18.59
N LEU A 49 13.55 7.92 -19.92
CA LEU A 49 13.58 6.70 -20.73
C LEU A 49 15.02 6.27 -21.12
N GLY A 50 16.05 6.74 -20.41
CA GLY A 50 17.45 6.40 -20.60
C GLY A 50 17.94 5.70 -19.36
N GLU A 51 18.05 4.38 -19.52
CA GLU A 51 18.76 3.47 -18.65
C GLU A 51 18.63 3.82 -17.15
N THR A 52 17.41 3.57 -16.62
CA THR A 52 17.34 2.69 -15.46
C THR A 52 18.51 1.71 -15.61
N LYS A 53 19.43 1.66 -14.65
CA LYS A 53 20.03 0.35 -14.39
C LYS A 53 18.83 -0.49 -13.98
N GLU A 54 18.11 -1.01 -14.98
CA GLU A 54 17.03 -1.95 -14.81
C GLU A 54 17.70 -2.98 -13.92
N GLU A 55 17.24 -3.09 -12.67
CA GLU A 55 17.61 -4.28 -11.94
C GLU A 55 17.17 -5.42 -12.86
N PRO A 56 18.11 -6.30 -13.26
CA PRO A 56 17.90 -7.10 -14.45
C PRO A 56 16.55 -7.78 -14.32
N LYS A 57 15.66 -7.56 -15.30
CA LYS A 57 14.38 -8.24 -15.33
C LYS A 57 14.66 -9.73 -15.20
N GLY A 58 13.88 -10.40 -14.37
CA GLY A 58 14.06 -11.82 -14.13
C GLY A 58 14.14 -12.64 -15.43
N ASP A 59 14.98 -13.67 -15.42
CA ASP A 59 15.12 -14.68 -16.46
C ASP A 59 13.91 -15.65 -16.55
N GLY A 60 12.85 -15.43 -15.75
CA GLY A 60 11.66 -16.28 -15.67
C GLY A 60 11.83 -17.48 -14.72
N LEU A 61 12.88 -17.50 -13.89
CA LEU A 61 13.16 -18.62 -13.00
C LEU A 61 12.08 -18.82 -11.93
N THR A 62 11.31 -17.80 -11.60
CA THR A 62 10.22 -17.86 -10.61
C THR A 62 8.86 -18.24 -11.22
N ASP A 63 8.75 -18.34 -12.53
CA ASP A 63 7.53 -18.77 -13.23
C ASP A 63 7.27 -20.28 -13.05
N GLU A 64 8.33 -21.06 -12.92
CA GLU A 64 8.30 -22.52 -12.82
C GLU A 64 8.44 -23.04 -11.39
N GLY A 65 8.11 -24.31 -11.17
CA GLY A 65 8.29 -24.98 -9.88
C GLY A 65 7.17 -24.69 -8.85
N PRO A 66 7.38 -25.07 -7.58
CA PRO A 66 6.34 -25.00 -6.56
C PRO A 66 5.86 -23.56 -6.28
N LYS A 67 4.62 -23.46 -5.80
CA LYS A 67 3.99 -22.19 -5.41
C LYS A 67 4.46 -21.78 -4.01
N ALA A 68 4.75 -20.50 -3.85
CA ALA A 68 4.90 -19.90 -2.53
C ALA A 68 3.53 -19.70 -1.88
N SER A 69 3.52 -19.50 -0.56
CA SER A 69 2.30 -19.22 0.21
C SER A 69 2.28 -17.81 0.77
N TRP A 70 1.09 -17.23 0.84
CA TRP A 70 0.82 -16.03 1.61
C TRP A 70 0.96 -16.33 3.09
N ILE A 71 1.84 -15.58 3.76
CA ILE A 71 2.11 -15.71 5.19
C ILE A 71 1.86 -14.40 5.92
N TRP A 72 1.30 -14.48 7.12
CA TRP A 72 1.20 -13.38 8.06
C TRP A 72 1.17 -13.92 9.49
N PRO A 73 1.60 -13.19 10.54
CA PRO A 73 1.66 -13.75 11.90
C PRO A 73 0.30 -13.80 12.61
N THR A 74 -0.73 -13.20 12.01
CA THR A 74 -2.09 -13.12 12.58
C THR A 74 -3.13 -13.41 11.49
N ARG A 75 -4.28 -14.00 11.88
CA ARG A 75 -5.39 -14.25 10.93
C ARG A 75 -6.09 -12.98 10.48
N GLU A 76 -6.24 -12.05 11.42
CA GLU A 76 -6.78 -10.72 11.20
C GLU A 76 -5.66 -9.72 11.39
N SER A 77 -5.68 -8.66 10.57
CA SER A 77 -4.72 -7.58 10.67
C SER A 77 -5.44 -6.24 10.65
N LYS A 78 -4.73 -5.19 11.03
CA LYS A 78 -5.25 -3.83 11.11
C LYS A 78 -4.28 -2.87 10.45
N ASN A 79 -4.76 -1.67 10.15
CA ASN A 79 -3.92 -0.59 9.64
C ASN A 79 -2.73 -0.31 10.59
N GLY A 80 -1.52 -0.24 10.02
CA GLY A 80 -0.26 -0.06 10.73
C GLY A 80 0.30 -1.33 11.38
N ASP A 81 -0.20 -2.51 11.02
CA ASP A 81 0.34 -3.77 11.51
C ASP A 81 1.63 -4.11 10.76
N ARG A 82 2.76 -3.71 11.33
CA ARG A 82 4.09 -3.91 10.74
C ARG A 82 4.81 -5.12 11.36
N TRP A 83 5.44 -5.93 10.52
CA TRP A 83 6.16 -7.14 10.89
C TRP A 83 7.44 -7.30 10.07
N TYR A 84 8.48 -7.83 10.71
CA TYR A 84 9.71 -8.23 10.05
C TYR A 84 9.74 -9.75 9.90
N PHE A 85 9.84 -10.23 8.67
CA PHE A 85 9.86 -11.65 8.32
C PHE A 85 11.28 -12.10 8.05
N PHE A 86 11.64 -13.29 8.50
CA PHE A 86 12.99 -13.82 8.43
C PHE A 86 12.98 -15.25 7.91
N TYR A 87 13.95 -15.54 7.04
CA TYR A 87 14.28 -16.90 6.64
C TYR A 87 15.79 -17.00 6.33
N GLU A 88 16.39 -18.09 6.77
CA GLU A 88 17.77 -18.44 6.43
C GLU A 88 17.78 -19.57 5.43
N PHE A 89 18.67 -19.49 4.46
CA PHE A 89 18.78 -20.47 3.39
C PHE A 89 20.23 -20.64 2.99
N GLU A 90 20.61 -21.85 2.62
CA GLU A 90 21.88 -22.05 1.92
C GLU A 90 21.84 -21.30 0.60
N GLY A 91 22.93 -20.63 0.24
CA GLY A 91 23.13 -19.92 -1.02
C GLY A 91 23.95 -20.74 -2.01
N GLY A 92 24.81 -20.07 -2.78
CA GLY A 92 25.55 -20.68 -3.88
C GLY A 92 24.65 -20.94 -5.09
N SER A 93 24.76 -20.07 -6.09
CA SER A 93 24.00 -20.11 -7.34
C SER A 93 24.82 -19.46 -8.45
N SER A 94 24.52 -19.79 -9.70
CA SER A 94 24.97 -19.05 -10.89
C SER A 94 23.98 -17.94 -11.28
N LYS A 95 22.69 -18.13 -10.97
CA LYS A 95 21.61 -17.16 -11.16
C LYS A 95 20.63 -17.18 -10.00
N ALA A 96 20.05 -16.04 -9.69
CA ALA A 96 19.03 -15.93 -8.65
C ALA A 96 17.98 -14.89 -9.03
N GLU A 97 16.71 -15.26 -8.91
CA GLU A 97 15.58 -14.39 -9.22
C GLU A 97 14.60 -14.36 -8.06
N LEU A 98 14.23 -13.15 -7.65
CA LEU A 98 13.25 -12.90 -6.60
C LEU A 98 11.91 -12.52 -7.21
N PHE A 99 10.85 -13.19 -6.76
CA PHE A 99 9.45 -12.79 -6.89
C PHE A 99 8.94 -12.47 -5.48
N ALA A 100 8.39 -11.28 -5.25
CA ALA A 100 7.80 -10.94 -3.97
C ALA A 100 6.65 -9.95 -4.09
N SER A 101 5.68 -10.05 -3.18
CA SER A 101 4.60 -9.07 -2.98
C SER A 101 4.16 -9.07 -1.52
N CYS A 102 3.63 -7.95 -1.05
CA CYS A 102 3.08 -7.84 0.30
C CYS A 102 1.89 -6.89 0.33
N ASP A 103 0.78 -7.35 0.88
CA ASP A 103 -0.39 -6.54 1.20
C ASP A 103 -0.15 -5.86 2.56
N ASN A 104 0.27 -4.60 2.63
CA ASN A 104 0.22 -3.55 1.58
C ASN A 104 1.57 -3.06 1.07
N LYS A 105 2.61 -3.11 1.92
CA LYS A 105 3.94 -2.59 1.58
C LYS A 105 5.02 -3.56 2.02
N MET A 106 6.07 -3.68 1.23
CA MET A 106 7.28 -4.43 1.61
C MET A 106 8.58 -3.74 1.24
N THR A 107 9.62 -4.09 1.99
CA THR A 107 11.02 -3.84 1.65
C THR A 107 11.78 -5.13 1.90
N VAL A 108 12.44 -5.64 0.87
CA VAL A 108 13.18 -6.91 0.93
C VAL A 108 14.66 -6.60 1.08
N TYR A 109 15.29 -7.33 2.01
CA TYR A 109 16.72 -7.27 2.29
C TYR A 109 17.31 -8.66 2.12
N LEU A 110 18.42 -8.75 1.39
CA LEU A 110 19.24 -9.95 1.30
C LEU A 110 20.58 -9.64 1.96
N ASN A 111 20.92 -10.43 2.98
CA ASN A 111 22.17 -10.27 3.74
C ASN A 111 22.38 -8.85 4.29
N GLY A 112 21.30 -8.21 4.76
CA GLY A 112 21.30 -6.85 5.29
C GLY A 112 21.28 -5.74 4.23
N LYS A 113 21.41 -6.06 2.94
CA LYS A 113 21.33 -5.08 1.85
C LYS A 113 19.92 -5.06 1.29
N ARG A 114 19.32 -3.87 1.20
CA ARG A 114 18.04 -3.68 0.51
C ARG A 114 18.18 -4.06 -0.97
N VAL A 115 17.24 -4.86 -1.46
CA VAL A 115 17.19 -5.32 -2.85
C VAL A 115 15.89 -4.96 -3.55
N ALA A 116 14.80 -4.73 -2.82
CA ALA A 116 13.53 -4.34 -3.40
C ALA A 116 12.67 -3.56 -2.42
N SER A 117 11.73 -2.77 -2.94
CA SER A 117 10.59 -2.25 -2.17
C SER A 117 9.38 -2.12 -3.08
N SER A 118 8.18 -2.32 -2.52
CA SER A 118 6.90 -2.09 -3.19
C SER A 118 5.86 -1.59 -2.19
N ASN A 119 4.95 -0.77 -2.66
CA ASN A 119 3.72 -0.36 -1.98
C ASN A 119 2.46 -0.75 -2.76
N ASP A 120 2.60 -1.60 -3.78
CA ASP A 120 1.52 -2.14 -4.58
C ASP A 120 1.57 -3.66 -4.50
N TRP A 121 0.63 -4.23 -3.73
CA TRP A 121 0.54 -5.68 -3.58
C TRP A 121 0.00 -6.37 -4.84
N GLY A 122 -0.73 -5.64 -5.67
CA GLY A 122 -1.32 -6.12 -6.92
C GLY A 122 -0.29 -6.29 -8.03
N SER A 123 0.90 -5.69 -7.89
CA SER A 123 2.02 -5.82 -8.82
C SER A 123 3.28 -6.35 -8.11
N PRO A 124 3.59 -7.66 -8.24
CA PRO A 124 4.76 -8.23 -7.58
C PRO A 124 6.06 -7.69 -8.16
N VAL A 125 7.07 -7.54 -7.29
CA VAL A 125 8.43 -7.25 -7.74
C VAL A 125 9.07 -8.54 -8.25
N ILE A 126 9.64 -8.49 -9.46
CA ILE A 126 10.40 -9.59 -10.08
C ILE A 126 11.76 -9.05 -10.52
N LEU A 127 12.85 -9.55 -9.95
CA LEU A 127 14.20 -9.06 -10.24
C LEU A 127 15.29 -10.13 -10.12
N ASP A 128 16.37 -9.98 -10.89
CA ASP A 128 17.64 -10.65 -10.62
C ASP A 128 18.27 -10.13 -9.33
N VAL A 129 18.56 -11.06 -8.41
CA VAL A 129 19.23 -10.80 -7.13
C VAL A 129 20.55 -11.54 -6.98
N GLN A 130 21.08 -12.13 -8.04
CA GLN A 130 22.29 -12.97 -8.00
C GLN A 130 23.48 -12.24 -7.37
N LYS A 131 23.63 -10.94 -7.64
CA LYS A 131 24.69 -10.09 -7.06
C LYS A 131 24.64 -9.98 -5.52
N HIS A 132 23.53 -10.38 -4.89
CA HIS A 132 23.32 -10.34 -3.44
C HIS A 132 23.43 -11.71 -2.76
N ILE A 133 23.49 -12.79 -3.54
CA ILE A 133 23.60 -14.15 -3.01
C ILE A 133 25.07 -14.47 -2.74
N LYS A 134 25.33 -14.96 -1.53
CA LYS A 134 26.64 -15.43 -1.08
C LYS A 134 26.70 -16.96 -1.15
N SER A 135 27.90 -17.53 -1.15
CA SER A 135 28.08 -18.95 -0.83
C SER A 135 27.78 -19.20 0.66
N GLY A 136 27.29 -20.41 0.99
CA GLY A 136 26.91 -20.77 2.36
C GLY A 136 25.62 -20.09 2.84
N VAL A 137 25.46 -19.90 4.15
CA VAL A 137 24.24 -19.35 4.74
C VAL A 137 23.97 -17.91 4.30
N ASN A 138 22.75 -17.68 3.82
CA ASN A 138 22.20 -16.38 3.47
C ASN A 138 20.95 -16.11 4.31
N LYS A 139 20.63 -14.83 4.50
CA LYS A 139 19.44 -14.40 5.20
C LYS A 139 18.60 -13.49 4.31
N VAL A 140 17.32 -13.80 4.20
CA VAL A 140 16.30 -12.88 3.69
C VAL A 140 15.54 -12.29 4.87
N MET A 141 15.35 -10.97 4.82
CA MET A 141 14.47 -10.26 5.72
C MET A 141 13.49 -9.43 4.90
N VAL A 142 12.20 -9.46 5.26
CA VAL A 142 11.19 -8.60 4.64
C VAL A 142 10.53 -7.76 5.71
N ASP A 143 10.54 -6.45 5.51
CA ASP A 143 9.83 -5.50 6.35
C ASP A 143 8.45 -5.31 5.71
N GLY A 144 7.44 -5.98 6.25
CA GLY A 144 6.07 -5.92 5.77
C GLY A 144 5.24 -4.94 6.59
N ASP A 145 4.49 -4.07 5.94
CA ASP A 145 3.57 -3.14 6.58
C ASP A 145 2.19 -3.30 5.96
N ASN A 146 1.21 -3.54 6.81
CA ASN A 146 -0.18 -3.64 6.41
C ASN A 146 -0.91 -2.33 6.71
N GLU A 147 -1.58 -1.79 5.70
CA GLU A 147 -2.44 -0.62 5.86
C GLU A 147 -3.93 -0.94 5.62
N GLY A 148 -4.33 -2.21 5.68
CA GLY A 148 -5.71 -2.67 5.47
C GLY A 148 -6.18 -3.61 6.59
N SER A 149 -7.29 -4.30 6.37
CA SER A 149 -7.78 -5.36 7.27
C SER A 149 -7.27 -6.76 6.88
N VAL A 150 -6.81 -6.91 5.64
CA VAL A 150 -6.19 -8.12 5.10
C VAL A 150 -4.69 -7.86 4.99
N ALA A 151 -3.87 -8.85 5.33
CA ALA A 151 -2.43 -8.75 5.23
C ALA A 151 -1.83 -10.08 4.78
N GLY A 152 -0.75 -10.00 4.03
CA GLY A 152 -0.03 -11.19 3.59
C GLY A 152 1.26 -10.81 2.88
N LEU A 153 2.33 -11.56 3.18
CA LEU A 153 3.58 -11.55 2.44
C LEU A 153 3.66 -12.82 1.59
N ILE A 154 4.06 -12.69 0.33
CA ILE A 154 4.45 -13.82 -0.50
C ILE A 154 5.83 -13.57 -1.10
N LEU A 155 6.68 -14.60 -1.06
CA LEU A 155 8.04 -14.54 -1.59
C LEU A 155 8.44 -15.88 -2.19
N LYS A 156 9.02 -15.84 -3.39
CA LYS A 156 9.67 -16.96 -4.05
C LYS A 156 11.02 -16.50 -4.56
N LEU A 157 12.08 -17.13 -4.08
CA LEU A 157 13.44 -16.91 -4.57
C LEU A 157 13.90 -18.20 -5.27
N ALA A 158 14.15 -18.11 -6.57
CA ALA A 158 14.70 -19.19 -7.36
C ALA A 158 16.23 -19.06 -7.42
N LEU A 159 16.94 -20.16 -7.18
CA LEU A 159 18.40 -20.25 -7.18
C LEU A 159 18.80 -21.35 -8.16
N GLN A 160 19.41 -20.97 -9.28
CA GLN A 160 19.90 -21.92 -10.28
C GLN A 160 21.39 -22.14 -10.09
N ASP A 161 21.84 -23.40 -10.15
CA ASP A 161 23.27 -23.74 -10.11
C ASP A 161 23.91 -23.70 -11.53
N LYS A 162 25.23 -23.95 -11.59
CA LYS A 162 25.96 -23.98 -12.87
C LYS A 162 25.53 -25.13 -13.80
N ALA A 163 24.88 -26.17 -13.27
CA ALA A 163 24.34 -27.29 -14.03
C ALA A 163 22.90 -27.04 -14.51
N GLY A 164 22.31 -25.88 -14.18
CA GLY A 164 20.95 -25.50 -14.56
C GLY A 164 19.86 -25.98 -13.60
N LYS A 165 20.20 -26.70 -12.52
CA LYS A 165 19.22 -27.17 -11.53
C LYS A 165 18.76 -25.99 -10.68
N VAL A 166 17.44 -25.84 -10.57
CA VAL A 166 16.81 -24.78 -9.78
C VAL A 166 16.33 -25.32 -8.44
N ARG A 167 16.59 -24.57 -7.38
CA ARG A 167 16.02 -24.77 -6.05
C ARG A 167 15.33 -23.49 -5.59
N TYR A 168 14.34 -23.64 -4.71
CA TYR A 168 13.46 -22.54 -4.33
C TYR A 168 13.48 -22.30 -2.83
N VAL A 169 13.49 -21.03 -2.45
CA VAL A 169 13.09 -20.56 -1.12
C VAL A 169 11.68 -20.01 -1.26
N LEU A 170 10.74 -20.56 -0.51
CA LEU A 170 9.32 -20.22 -0.59
C LEU A 170 8.84 -19.67 0.74
N SER A 171 8.08 -18.57 0.72
CA SER A 171 7.29 -18.15 1.87
C SER A 171 6.32 -19.26 2.27
N GLY A 172 6.36 -19.63 3.55
CA GLY A 172 5.63 -20.77 4.09
C GLY A 172 5.82 -20.91 5.60
N LYS A 173 5.37 -22.04 6.17
CA LYS A 173 5.29 -22.27 7.62
C LYS A 173 6.62 -22.16 8.38
N ASP A 174 7.74 -22.34 7.68
CA ASP A 174 9.08 -22.34 8.28
C ASP A 174 9.65 -20.92 8.46
N TRP A 175 8.96 -19.91 7.94
CA TRP A 175 9.32 -18.51 8.14
C TRP A 175 8.99 -18.06 9.57
N LYS A 176 9.76 -17.08 10.04
CA LYS A 176 9.54 -16.43 11.33
C LYS A 176 9.22 -14.96 11.14
N ALA A 177 8.46 -14.39 12.07
CA ALA A 177 8.15 -12.98 12.10
C ALA A 177 8.49 -12.37 13.46
N SER A 178 8.70 -11.05 13.49
CA SER A 178 9.15 -10.28 14.66
C SER A 178 8.52 -8.90 14.64
N ARG A 179 8.20 -8.32 15.80
CA ARG A 179 7.85 -6.89 15.86
C ARG A 179 9.09 -6.01 15.74
N LYS A 180 10.26 -6.54 16.06
CA LYS A 180 11.53 -5.81 16.01
C LYS A 180 12.35 -6.18 14.78
N ALA A 181 12.98 -5.18 14.18
CA ALA A 181 13.83 -5.33 13.00
C ALA A 181 15.06 -6.22 13.23
N ASP A 182 15.52 -6.32 14.48
CA ASP A 182 16.64 -7.19 14.86
C ASP A 182 16.27 -8.67 14.95
N GLY A 183 14.97 -9.00 14.94
CA GLY A 183 14.49 -10.37 15.11
C GLY A 183 14.64 -10.89 16.53
N SER A 184 14.66 -10.03 17.55
CA SER A 184 14.80 -10.48 18.95
C SER A 184 13.52 -11.10 19.54
N ASP A 185 12.37 -10.95 18.90
CA ASP A 185 11.08 -11.50 19.29
C ASP A 185 10.46 -12.41 18.21
N LEU A 186 11.22 -13.41 17.74
CA LEU A 186 10.75 -14.32 16.70
C LEU A 186 9.55 -15.15 17.15
N GLN A 187 8.55 -15.20 16.29
CA GLN A 187 7.39 -16.08 16.37
C GLN A 187 7.09 -16.74 15.03
N SER A 188 6.28 -17.79 15.06
CA SER A 188 5.84 -18.47 13.84
C SER A 188 4.85 -17.62 13.04
N VAL A 189 4.85 -17.81 11.72
CA VAL A 189 3.82 -17.25 10.83
C VAL A 189 2.63 -18.21 10.70
N ILE A 190 1.50 -17.68 10.24
CA ILE A 190 0.34 -18.42 9.77
C ILE A 190 0.39 -18.45 8.24
N VAL A 191 0.08 -19.60 7.66
CA VAL A 191 -0.10 -19.74 6.21
C VAL A 191 -1.57 -19.46 5.86
N HIS A 192 -1.81 -18.45 5.04
CA HIS A 192 -3.16 -18.05 4.60
C HIS A 192 -3.58 -18.77 3.31
N GLY A 193 -2.61 -19.32 2.56
CA GLY A 193 -2.83 -20.19 1.41
C GLY A 193 -1.79 -19.95 0.32
N GLU A 194 -1.80 -20.79 -0.71
CA GLU A 194 -0.84 -20.71 -1.82
C GLU A 194 -1.10 -19.54 -2.77
N TYR A 195 -0.12 -19.20 -3.60
CA TYR A 195 -0.32 -18.29 -4.73
C TYR A 195 -1.58 -18.64 -5.56
N GLY A 196 -2.40 -17.62 -5.84
CA GLY A 196 -3.67 -17.78 -6.58
C GLY A 196 -4.92 -17.86 -5.70
N VAL A 197 -4.80 -18.05 -4.38
CA VAL A 197 -5.96 -18.06 -3.48
C VAL A 197 -6.53 -16.66 -3.25
N GLY A 198 -7.82 -16.58 -2.98
CA GLY A 198 -8.45 -15.33 -2.54
C GLY A 198 -7.92 -14.90 -1.15
N PRO A 199 -7.91 -13.58 -0.86
CA PRO A 199 -8.41 -12.49 -1.71
C PRO A 199 -7.43 -12.02 -2.79
N TRP A 200 -6.18 -12.47 -2.78
CA TRP A 200 -5.12 -11.91 -3.64
C TRP A 200 -5.12 -12.41 -5.09
N GLY A 201 -5.51 -13.67 -5.32
CA GLY A 201 -5.61 -14.23 -6.67
C GLY A 201 -4.27 -14.28 -7.43
N ASN A 202 -4.32 -14.03 -8.74
CA ASN A 202 -3.19 -14.07 -9.65
C ASN A 202 -2.60 -12.66 -9.86
N ILE A 203 -1.70 -12.24 -8.98
CA ILE A 203 -1.10 -10.88 -9.01
C ILE A 203 -0.09 -10.67 -10.16
N LYS A 204 0.37 -11.71 -10.86
CA LYS A 204 1.19 -11.56 -12.09
C LYS A 204 0.39 -11.07 -13.29
N SER A 205 -0.93 -11.32 -13.32
CA SER A 205 -1.81 -10.95 -14.45
C SER A 205 -2.50 -9.60 -14.27
N SER A 206 -2.36 -8.94 -13.12
CA SER A 206 -2.91 -7.61 -12.90
C SER A 206 -2.21 -6.58 -13.80
N PRO A 207 -2.92 -5.55 -14.30
CA PRO A 207 -2.29 -4.45 -15.03
C PRO A 207 -1.15 -3.87 -14.20
N LYS A 208 0.01 -3.64 -14.81
CA LYS A 208 1.20 -3.08 -14.15
C LYS A 208 1.09 -1.55 -14.08
N PRO A 209 0.72 -0.90 -12.95
CA PRO A 209 1.14 0.48 -12.76
C PRO A 209 2.66 0.45 -12.57
N SER A 210 3.38 0.95 -13.57
CA SER A 210 4.84 1.02 -13.58
C SER A 210 5.35 1.95 -12.47
N THR A 211 5.61 1.41 -11.29
CA THR A 211 6.52 2.06 -10.34
C THR A 211 7.36 1.01 -9.62
N THR A 212 8.30 0.41 -10.34
CA THR A 212 9.44 -0.22 -9.67
C THR A 212 10.23 0.91 -9.01
N LEU A 213 9.97 1.15 -7.72
CA LEU A 213 10.77 2.10 -6.95
C LEU A 213 12.20 1.57 -6.94
N LEU A 214 13.13 2.37 -7.47
CA LEU A 214 14.55 2.07 -7.47
C LEU A 214 14.95 1.58 -6.06
N ALA A 215 15.72 0.50 -5.99
CA ALA A 215 16.17 -0.14 -4.74
C ALA A 215 16.89 0.82 -3.76
N ASN A 216 17.19 2.06 -4.17
CA ASN A 216 17.82 3.10 -3.37
C ASN A 216 16.86 4.18 -2.80
N ILE A 217 15.60 4.30 -3.25
CA ILE A 217 14.67 5.33 -2.71
C ILE A 217 13.95 4.75 -1.50
N PRO A 218 14.16 5.24 -0.26
CA PRO A 218 13.49 4.69 0.92
C PRO A 218 11.97 4.65 0.76
N ARG A 219 11.31 3.71 1.43
CA ARG A 219 9.84 3.70 1.49
C ARG A 219 9.36 5.04 2.04
N ASP A 220 8.23 5.52 1.53
CA ASP A 220 7.57 6.75 1.96
C ASP A 220 8.36 8.05 1.65
N VAL A 221 9.37 7.99 0.77
CA VAL A 221 10.09 9.17 0.23
C VAL A 221 9.64 9.45 -1.21
N PHE A 222 9.22 10.69 -1.46
CA PHE A 222 8.81 11.13 -2.79
C PHE A 222 9.99 11.61 -3.62
N MET A 223 10.00 11.32 -4.92
CA MET A 223 10.90 11.96 -5.87
C MET A 223 10.16 13.14 -6.52
N VAL A 224 10.76 14.33 -6.45
CA VAL A 224 10.19 15.56 -7.01
C VAL A 224 11.16 16.23 -7.94
N GLN A 225 10.64 16.97 -8.91
CA GLN A 225 11.45 17.86 -9.75
C GLN A 225 12.08 18.99 -8.93
N GLU A 226 13.14 19.58 -9.46
CA GLU A 226 13.64 20.85 -8.94
C GLU A 226 12.52 21.91 -8.95
N GLY A 227 12.34 22.60 -7.82
CA GLY A 227 11.27 23.57 -7.62
C GLY A 227 9.92 23.01 -7.14
N PHE A 228 9.80 21.69 -6.96
CA PHE A 228 8.58 21.06 -6.45
C PHE A 228 8.75 20.57 -5.00
N GLN A 229 7.64 20.55 -4.26
CA GLN A 229 7.53 19.98 -2.92
C GLN A 229 6.24 19.15 -2.82
N ILE A 230 6.22 18.16 -1.92
CA ILE A 230 5.01 17.40 -1.59
C ILE A 230 4.50 17.81 -0.22
N GLU A 231 3.19 18.05 -0.13
CA GLU A 231 2.50 18.32 1.13
C GLU A 231 1.39 17.28 1.34
N GLN A 232 1.42 16.62 2.49
CA GLN A 232 0.34 15.74 2.91
C GLN A 232 -0.80 16.58 3.48
N LEU A 233 -1.87 16.74 2.69
CA LEU A 233 -3.05 17.52 3.07
C LEU A 233 -3.87 16.87 4.20
N TYR A 234 -4.09 15.55 4.11
CA TYR A 234 -4.89 14.79 5.09
C TYR A 234 -4.43 13.34 5.13
N LYS A 235 -4.24 12.76 6.33
CA LYS A 235 -4.02 11.33 6.50
C LYS A 235 -5.36 10.66 6.79
N VAL A 236 -5.86 9.87 5.85
CA VAL A 236 -7.16 9.20 5.98
C VAL A 236 -7.12 8.18 7.14
N PRO A 237 -7.96 8.34 8.18
CA PRO A 237 -8.09 7.33 9.23
C PRO A 237 -8.86 6.13 8.67
N LYS A 238 -8.15 5.14 8.13
CA LYS A 238 -8.75 4.01 7.39
C LYS A 238 -9.85 3.25 8.15
N GLY A 239 -9.78 3.18 9.48
CA GLY A 239 -10.82 2.56 10.31
C GLY A 239 -12.17 3.30 10.26
N ASP A 240 -12.11 4.63 10.20
CA ASP A 240 -13.29 5.50 10.21
C ASP A 240 -13.76 5.80 8.79
N HIS A 241 -12.81 6.12 7.90
CA HIS A 241 -13.07 6.69 6.57
C HIS A 241 -12.78 5.73 5.40
N GLY A 242 -12.33 4.51 5.67
CA GLY A 242 -12.04 3.51 4.65
C GLY A 242 -10.79 3.81 3.83
N SER A 243 -10.67 3.13 2.68
CA SER A 243 -9.61 3.35 1.69
C SER A 243 -10.17 4.15 0.52
N TRP A 244 -9.66 5.35 0.27
CA TRP A 244 -10.17 6.20 -0.82
C TRP A 244 -9.55 5.78 -2.16
N VAL A 245 -10.38 5.35 -3.11
CA VAL A 245 -9.92 4.71 -4.37
C VAL A 245 -10.31 5.46 -5.64
N ALA A 246 -11.22 6.45 -5.53
CA ALA A 246 -11.62 7.30 -6.64
C ALA A 246 -11.69 8.75 -6.17
N ILE A 247 -11.29 9.70 -7.04
CA ILE A 247 -11.31 11.13 -6.73
C ILE A 247 -11.76 11.94 -7.96
N THR A 248 -12.53 12.99 -7.73
CA THR A 248 -12.92 13.96 -8.78
C THR A 248 -13.04 15.37 -8.18
N PHE A 249 -13.11 16.39 -9.02
CA PHE A 249 -13.43 17.74 -8.59
C PHE A 249 -14.95 17.98 -8.57
N ASP A 250 -15.42 18.76 -7.60
CA ASP A 250 -16.76 19.33 -7.63
C ASP A 250 -16.79 20.67 -8.40
N ASN A 251 -17.98 21.24 -8.56
CA ASN A 251 -18.17 22.51 -9.28
C ASN A 251 -17.60 23.75 -8.58
N LYS A 252 -16.97 23.59 -7.40
CA LYS A 252 -16.29 24.65 -6.64
C LYS A 252 -14.78 24.41 -6.54
N GLY A 253 -14.24 23.43 -7.28
CA GLY A 253 -12.82 23.09 -7.25
C GLY A 253 -12.37 22.33 -5.99
N ARG A 254 -13.32 21.84 -5.18
CA ARG A 254 -13.03 20.94 -4.05
C ARG A 254 -12.93 19.52 -4.59
N LEU A 255 -12.29 18.62 -3.85
CA LEU A 255 -12.21 17.22 -4.26
C LEU A 255 -13.34 16.41 -3.60
N ILE A 256 -13.85 15.41 -4.31
CA ILE A 256 -14.73 14.37 -3.77
C ILE A 256 -13.99 13.05 -3.92
N ALA A 257 -13.80 12.35 -2.80
CA ALA A 257 -13.20 11.02 -2.75
C ALA A 257 -14.24 9.97 -2.36
N SER A 258 -14.18 8.79 -2.99
CA SER A 258 -14.99 7.63 -2.62
C SER A 258 -14.17 6.61 -1.87
N ASP A 259 -14.71 6.08 -0.78
CA ASP A 259 -14.17 4.86 -0.19
C ASP A 259 -14.39 3.64 -1.09
N GLN A 260 -13.54 2.62 -0.91
CA GLN A 260 -13.60 1.34 -1.61
C GLN A 260 -14.76 0.46 -1.13
N GLY A 261 -15.19 0.64 0.11
CA GLY A 261 -16.20 -0.17 0.77
C GLY A 261 -17.54 0.55 0.86
N ASN A 262 -18.04 0.67 2.08
CA ASN A 262 -19.35 1.25 2.39
C ASN A 262 -19.25 2.45 3.35
N LYS A 263 -18.08 3.09 3.46
CA LYS A 263 -17.87 4.26 4.31
C LYS A 263 -18.38 5.55 3.66
N GLY A 264 -18.54 5.57 2.34
CA GLY A 264 -19.25 6.62 1.61
C GLY A 264 -18.32 7.61 0.89
N LEU A 265 -18.86 8.79 0.60
CA LEU A 265 -18.14 9.86 -0.09
C LEU A 265 -17.66 10.91 0.90
N TYR A 266 -16.49 11.49 0.61
CA TYR A 266 -15.85 12.53 1.41
C TYR A 266 -15.51 13.71 0.53
N ARG A 267 -15.90 14.90 0.95
CA ARG A 267 -15.46 16.14 0.33
C ARG A 267 -14.21 16.66 1.02
N ILE A 268 -13.21 17.02 0.23
CA ILE A 268 -11.94 17.58 0.67
C ILE A 268 -11.88 19.02 0.14
N THR A 269 -11.76 19.97 1.06
CA THR A 269 -11.46 21.37 0.72
C THR A 269 -9.98 21.61 1.01
N PRO A 270 -9.10 21.58 -0.01
CA PRO A 270 -7.69 21.90 0.17
C PRO A 270 -7.53 23.38 0.53
N PRO A 271 -6.48 23.75 1.28
CA PRO A 271 -6.15 25.14 1.51
C PRO A 271 -5.64 25.79 0.22
N VAL A 272 -5.51 27.12 0.24
CA VAL A 272 -4.81 27.83 -0.83
C VAL A 272 -3.36 27.32 -0.88
N VAL A 273 -2.86 27.06 -2.09
CA VAL A 273 -1.48 26.57 -2.30
C VAL A 273 -0.49 27.54 -1.65
N GLY A 274 0.44 27.01 -0.86
CA GLY A 274 1.45 27.80 -0.13
C GLY A 274 0.92 28.52 1.12
N SER A 275 -0.34 28.30 1.51
CA SER A 275 -0.88 28.79 2.79
C SER A 275 -0.74 27.74 3.90
N ASP A 276 -0.77 28.20 5.14
CA ASP A 276 -0.75 27.37 6.36
C ASP A 276 -2.15 26.97 6.84
N GLN A 277 -3.17 27.21 6.01
CA GLN A 277 -4.56 26.88 6.32
C GLN A 277 -4.78 25.37 6.36
N VAL A 278 -5.80 24.94 7.11
CA VAL A 278 -6.16 23.53 7.24
C VAL A 278 -6.86 23.00 5.99
N THR A 279 -6.57 21.75 5.66
CA THR A 279 -7.44 20.94 4.79
C THR A 279 -8.67 20.54 5.58
N LYS A 280 -9.86 20.75 5.02
CA LYS A 280 -11.14 20.34 5.64
C LYS A 280 -11.72 19.12 4.94
N ILE A 281 -12.21 18.15 5.72
CA ILE A 281 -12.83 16.93 5.24
C ILE A 281 -14.25 16.86 5.78
N GLU A 282 -15.23 16.69 4.89
CA GLU A 282 -16.65 16.56 5.23
C GLU A 282 -17.18 15.25 4.66
N LYS A 283 -17.89 14.46 5.47
CA LYS A 283 -18.63 13.30 4.94
C LYS A 283 -19.89 13.77 4.18
N LEU A 284 -20.20 13.12 3.05
CA LEU A 284 -21.38 13.40 2.21
C LEU A 284 -22.51 12.40 2.42
#